data_AF-A0A8S2VXU0-F1
#
_entry.id   AF-A0A8S2VXU0-F1
#
_cell.length_a   1.000
_cell.length_b   1.000
_cell.length_c   1.000
_cell.angle_alpha   90.00
_cell.angle_beta   90.00
_cell.angle_gamma   90.00
#
_symmetry.space_group_name_H-M   'P 1'
#
loop_
_entity.id
_entity.type
_entity.pdbx_description
1 polymer ?
#
loop_
_entity_poly.entity_id
_entity_poly.type
_entity_poly.pdbx_seq_one_letter_code
_entity_poly.pdbx_strand_id
1 'polypeptide(L)'
;SSKVRTLNDFYNNVTSGVPPSGFDIANAVKYFSQALLGVLKEMTIEPNQDQYSGKHSYRVSKYPSLNYSSLYHSLINLIEIVPSIQLGQTLLAQCILHALACLAPFLPYDLLDALPYTFASTLSTFPQDVHKEILDTLCQTLLSINMAYTEYPEHSMTTTSIASIIFIVLENIENP
;
A
#
# COMPACT_ATOMS: atom_id res chain seq x y z
N SER A 1 -2.96 17.78 -2.37
CA SER A 1 -1.85 18.12 -1.45
C SER A 1 -0.56 18.22 -2.25
N SER A 2 0.25 19.26 -2.02
CA SER A 2 1.48 19.55 -2.78
C SER A 2 2.49 18.40 -2.79
N LYS A 3 2.56 17.62 -1.71
CA LYS A 3 3.47 16.47 -1.60
C LYS A 3 3.05 15.25 -2.42
N VAL A 4 1.74 15.03 -2.64
CA VAL A 4 1.26 13.94 -3.52
C VAL A 4 1.60 14.26 -4.98
N ARG A 5 1.52 15.55 -5.35
CA ARG A 5 1.97 16.02 -6.67
C ARG A 5 3.46 15.71 -6.90
N THR A 6 4.30 15.86 -5.87
CA THR A 6 5.72 15.49 -5.94
C THR A 6 5.94 14.02 -6.29
N LEU A 7 5.12 13.08 -5.80
CA LEU A 7 5.21 11.67 -6.18
C LEU A 7 4.88 11.46 -7.67
N ASN A 8 3.85 12.15 -8.17
CA ASN A 8 3.50 12.10 -9.59
C ASN A 8 4.57 12.74 -10.47
N ASP A 9 5.22 13.81 -9.99
CA ASP A 9 6.35 14.43 -10.69
C ASP A 9 7.54 13.46 -10.77
N PHE A 10 7.82 12.69 -9.71
CA PHE A 10 8.83 11.62 -9.77
C PHE A 10 8.49 10.54 -10.78
N TYR A 11 7.23 10.07 -10.82
CA TYR A 11 6.76 9.12 -11.83
C TYR A 11 6.95 9.65 -13.25
N ASN A 12 6.53 10.88 -13.51
CA ASN A 12 6.67 11.53 -14.82
C ASN A 12 8.14 11.70 -15.23
N ASN A 13 9.03 11.99 -14.29
CA ASN A 13 10.46 12.13 -14.57
C ASN A 13 11.09 10.80 -14.98
N VAL A 14 10.79 9.71 -14.26
CA VAL A 14 11.31 8.36 -14.57
C VAL A 14 10.80 7.89 -15.92
N THR A 15 9.51 8.05 -16.19
CA THR A 15 8.89 7.68 -17.48
C THR A 15 9.40 8.55 -18.64
N SER A 16 9.81 9.80 -18.36
CA SER A 16 10.46 10.68 -19.35
C SER A 16 11.96 10.43 -19.52
N GLY A 17 12.54 9.44 -18.83
CA GLY A 17 13.95 9.06 -18.95
C GLY A 17 14.92 9.94 -18.15
N VAL A 18 14.44 10.80 -17.27
CA VAL A 18 15.28 11.49 -16.28
C VAL A 18 15.43 10.54 -15.09
N PRO A 19 16.63 10.15 -14.67
CA PRO A 19 16.80 9.21 -13.57
C PRO A 19 16.84 9.94 -12.21
N PRO A 20 15.73 10.05 -11.45
CA PRO A 20 15.82 10.34 -10.03
C PRO A 20 16.47 9.14 -9.32
N SER A 21 17.20 9.43 -8.24
CA SER A 21 17.68 8.38 -7.35
C SER A 21 16.49 7.71 -6.66
N GLY A 22 16.43 6.37 -6.64
CA GLY A 22 15.41 5.64 -5.89
C GLY A 22 15.41 6.00 -4.41
N PHE A 23 16.54 6.47 -3.87
CA PHE A 23 16.64 7.00 -2.52
C PHE A 23 15.80 8.27 -2.29
N ASP A 24 15.73 9.17 -3.26
CA ASP A 24 14.96 10.42 -3.14
C ASP A 24 13.46 10.12 -3.12
N ILE A 25 13.02 9.24 -4.01
CA ILE A 25 11.63 8.76 -4.06
C ILE A 25 11.29 8.02 -2.76
N ALA A 26 12.17 7.13 -2.29
CA ALA A 26 11.97 6.39 -1.05
C ALA A 26 11.82 7.31 0.17
N ASN A 27 12.64 8.37 0.26
CA ASN A 27 12.53 9.36 1.33
C ASN A 27 11.21 10.14 1.27
N ALA A 28 10.75 10.50 0.07
CA ALA A 28 9.45 11.15 -0.12
C ALA A 28 8.30 10.22 0.31
N VAL A 29 8.37 8.93 -0.02
CA VAL A 29 7.39 7.92 0.40
C VAL A 29 7.41 7.71 1.92
N LYS A 30 8.59 7.61 2.55
CA LYS A 30 8.73 7.47 4.01
C LYS A 30 8.05 8.57 4.81
N TYR A 31 8.07 9.80 4.31
CA TYR A 31 7.38 10.92 4.95
C TYR A 31 5.88 10.62 5.14
N PHE A 32 5.22 10.04 4.14
CA PHE A 32 3.80 9.69 4.24
C PHE A 32 3.57 8.56 5.22
N SER A 33 4.40 7.52 5.21
CA SER A 33 4.34 6.44 6.21
C SER A 33 4.42 6.98 7.64
N GLN A 34 5.34 7.90 7.91
CA GLN A 34 5.47 8.52 9.24
C GLN A 34 4.26 9.36 9.61
N ALA A 35 3.70 10.13 8.67
CA ALA A 35 2.49 10.91 8.90
C ALA A 35 1.29 10.00 9.21
N LEU A 36 1.09 8.92 8.44
CA LEU A 36 0.02 7.95 8.65
C LEU A 36 0.16 7.24 10.00
N LEU A 37 1.38 6.82 10.37
CA LEU A 37 1.66 6.21 11.67
C LEU A 37 1.40 7.18 12.84
N GLY A 38 1.72 8.46 12.68
CA GLY A 38 1.39 9.49 13.67
C GLY A 38 -0.12 9.52 13.96
N VAL A 39 -0.92 9.55 12.90
CA VAL A 39 -2.39 9.50 12.99
C VAL A 39 -2.87 8.19 13.62
N LEU A 40 -2.30 7.03 13.25
CA LEU A 40 -2.68 5.74 13.82
C LEU A 40 -2.39 5.64 15.32
N LYS A 41 -1.26 6.19 15.77
CA LYS A 41 -0.91 6.26 17.20
C LYS A 41 -1.92 7.11 17.97
N GLU A 42 -2.31 8.27 17.44
CA GLU A 42 -3.34 9.12 18.05
C GLU A 42 -4.70 8.42 18.14
N MET A 43 -5.09 7.64 17.12
CA MET A 43 -6.31 6.83 17.16
C MET A 43 -6.30 5.72 18.22
N THR A 44 -5.14 5.16 18.53
CA THR A 44 -5.02 4.05 19.50
C THR A 44 -5.14 4.54 20.95
N ILE A 45 -4.96 5.85 21.17
CA ILE A 45 -5.00 6.47 22.50
C ILE A 45 -6.43 6.75 22.96
N GLU A 46 -7.44 6.78 22.08
CA GLU A 46 -8.83 7.03 22.47
C GLU A 46 -9.52 5.74 22.96
N PRO A 47 -9.73 5.57 24.28
CA PRO A 47 -10.34 4.38 24.84
C PRO A 47 -11.86 4.58 24.83
N ASN A 48 -12.57 3.72 24.11
CA ASN A 48 -14.03 3.62 24.07
C ASN A 48 -14.73 4.69 23.20
N GLN A 49 -15.25 4.25 22.05
CA GLN A 49 -16.68 4.32 21.70
C GLN A 49 -16.90 3.65 20.33
N ASP A 50 -17.78 2.65 20.32
CA ASP A 50 -18.57 2.14 19.19
C ASP A 50 -17.83 1.85 17.87
N GLN A 51 -17.18 0.68 17.85
CA GLN A 51 -16.25 0.29 16.81
C GLN A 51 -16.80 -0.62 15.69
N TYR A 52 -18.11 -0.83 15.49
CA TYR A 52 -18.54 -1.87 14.52
C TYR A 52 -19.58 -1.49 13.48
N SER A 53 -19.99 -0.23 13.36
CA SER A 53 -20.81 0.18 12.20
C SER A 53 -20.66 1.68 11.96
N GLY A 54 -19.97 2.08 10.88
CA GLY A 54 -19.71 3.49 10.53
C GLY A 54 -18.24 3.97 10.57
N LYS A 55 -17.29 3.06 10.80
CA LYS A 55 -15.85 3.34 11.05
C LYS A 55 -15.11 4.16 9.97
N HIS A 56 -15.52 4.08 8.70
CA HIS A 56 -14.75 4.69 7.62
C HIS A 56 -14.93 6.22 7.56
N SER A 57 -16.17 6.70 7.67
CA SER A 57 -16.50 8.12 7.61
C SER A 57 -15.94 8.91 8.81
N TYR A 58 -16.01 8.35 10.02
CA TYR A 58 -15.48 9.00 11.24
C TYR A 58 -13.95 9.17 11.20
N ARG A 59 -13.20 8.16 10.76
CA ARG A 59 -11.73 8.20 10.67
C ARG A 59 -11.22 9.21 9.62
N VAL A 60 -11.86 9.25 8.46
CA VAL A 60 -11.53 10.18 7.37
C VAL A 60 -11.94 11.61 7.74
N SER A 61 -13.05 11.81 8.45
CA SER A 61 -13.51 13.13 8.90
C SER A 61 -12.62 13.77 9.98
N LYS A 62 -11.95 12.96 10.81
CA LYS A 62 -11.11 13.43 11.92
C LYS A 62 -9.70 13.84 11.48
N TYR A 63 -9.25 13.38 10.32
CA TYR A 63 -7.92 13.70 9.76
C TYR A 63 -7.97 14.09 8.26
N PRO A 64 -8.67 15.18 7.90
CA PRO A 64 -8.92 15.58 6.50
C PRO A 64 -7.68 16.15 5.77
N SER A 65 -6.50 16.12 6.39
CA SER A 65 -5.31 16.81 5.87
C SER A 65 -4.71 16.15 4.61
N LEU A 66 -5.06 14.90 4.32
CA LEU A 66 -4.52 14.13 3.20
C LEU A 66 -5.63 13.48 2.36
N ASN A 67 -5.52 13.60 1.03
CA ASN A 67 -6.35 12.82 0.12
C ASN A 67 -5.77 11.39 0.01
N TYR A 68 -6.31 10.47 0.80
CA TYR A 68 -5.84 9.08 0.91
C TYR A 68 -5.98 8.31 -0.41
N SER A 69 -7.07 8.51 -1.16
CA SER A 69 -7.26 7.88 -2.47
C SER A 69 -6.24 8.37 -3.50
N SER A 70 -5.95 9.68 -3.53
CA SER A 70 -4.90 10.20 -4.40
C SER A 70 -3.52 9.67 -4.03
N LEU A 71 -3.21 9.55 -2.74
CA LEU A 71 -1.94 8.94 -2.29
C LEU A 71 -1.87 7.47 -2.72
N TYR A 72 -2.95 6.70 -2.57
CA TYR A 72 -3.03 5.31 -3.04
C TYR A 72 -2.68 5.21 -4.52
N HIS A 73 -3.36 5.94 -5.39
CA HIS A 73 -3.11 5.89 -6.83
C HIS A 73 -1.67 6.33 -7.19
N SER A 74 -1.14 7.35 -6.52
CA SER A 74 0.26 7.73 -6.71
C SER A 74 1.22 6.60 -6.31
N LEU A 75 0.96 5.88 -5.21
CA LEU A 75 1.78 4.73 -4.80
C LEU A 75 1.66 3.56 -5.78
N ILE A 76 0.47 3.28 -6.32
CA ILE A 76 0.28 2.26 -7.36
C ILE A 76 1.12 2.59 -8.60
N ASN A 77 1.09 3.84 -9.08
CA ASN A 77 1.91 4.25 -10.21
C ASN A 77 3.41 4.08 -9.94
N LEU A 78 3.85 4.31 -8.69
CA LEU A 78 5.25 4.10 -8.33
C LEU A 78 5.68 2.63 -8.42
N ILE A 79 4.78 1.65 -8.26
CA ILE A 79 5.09 0.22 -8.43
C ILE A 79 5.60 -0.05 -9.85
N GLU A 80 4.95 0.52 -10.86
CA GLU A 80 5.29 0.30 -12.28
C GLU A 80 6.71 0.71 -12.64
N ILE A 81 7.24 1.74 -11.96
CA ILE A 81 8.57 2.27 -12.24
C ILE A 81 9.68 1.60 -11.42
N VAL A 82 9.36 0.85 -10.36
CA VAL A 82 10.36 0.19 -9.51
C VAL A 82 11.35 -0.66 -10.32
N PRO A 83 10.94 -1.48 -11.32
CA PRO A 83 11.87 -2.25 -12.14
C PRO A 83 12.90 -1.39 -12.91
N SER A 84 12.55 -0.14 -13.22
CA SER A 84 13.40 0.79 -13.98
C SER A 84 14.40 1.56 -13.11
N ILE A 85 14.30 1.47 -11.77
CA ILE A 85 15.19 2.14 -10.84
C ILE A 85 16.48 1.34 -10.67
N GLN A 86 17.63 1.96 -10.97
CA GLN A 86 18.95 1.32 -10.87
C GLN A 86 19.56 1.41 -9.46
N LEU A 87 19.32 2.51 -8.75
CA LEU A 87 19.94 2.79 -7.45
C LEU A 87 18.86 2.99 -6.37
N GLY A 88 18.95 2.24 -5.28
CA GLY A 88 17.99 2.32 -4.17
C GLY A 88 16.65 1.60 -4.43
N GLN A 89 16.61 0.71 -5.42
CA GLN A 89 15.40 -0.03 -5.83
C GLN A 89 14.74 -0.79 -4.68
N THR A 90 15.50 -1.61 -3.95
CA THR A 90 15.02 -2.39 -2.80
C THR A 90 14.44 -1.50 -1.72
N LEU A 91 15.12 -0.39 -1.40
CA LEU A 91 14.64 0.55 -0.40
C LEU A 91 13.32 1.21 -0.83
N LEU A 92 13.21 1.61 -2.10
CA LEU A 92 11.99 2.18 -2.65
C LEU A 92 10.83 1.19 -2.56
N ALA A 93 11.04 -0.06 -3.00
CA ALA A 93 10.07 -1.14 -2.92
C ALA A 93 9.53 -1.32 -1.49
N GLN A 94 10.42 -1.42 -0.50
CA GLN A 94 10.04 -1.51 0.93
C GLN A 94 9.24 -0.29 1.39
N CYS A 95 9.65 0.91 0.99
CA CYS A 95 8.95 2.13 1.38
C CYS A 95 7.53 2.19 0.80
N ILE A 96 7.34 1.74 -0.44
CA ILE A 96 6.02 1.68 -1.10
C ILE A 96 5.12 0.69 -0.36
N LEU A 97 5.60 -0.53 -0.09
CA LEU A 97 4.82 -1.54 0.63
C LEU A 97 4.41 -1.06 2.03
N HIS A 98 5.36 -0.54 2.78
CA HIS A 98 5.10 0.00 4.10
C HIS A 98 4.11 1.18 4.07
N ALA A 99 4.21 2.06 3.07
CA ALA A 99 3.27 3.17 2.91
C ALA A 99 1.85 2.67 2.60
N LEU A 100 1.69 1.70 1.70
CA LEU A 100 0.39 1.10 1.39
C LEU A 100 -0.21 0.38 2.60
N ALA A 101 0.58 -0.36 3.37
CA ALA A 101 0.13 -1.02 4.59
C ALA A 101 -0.35 -0.01 5.65
N CYS A 102 0.39 1.09 5.84
CA CYS A 102 -0.02 2.17 6.73
C CYS A 102 -1.27 2.92 6.23
N LEU A 103 -1.50 2.93 4.93
CA LEU A 103 -2.63 3.60 4.29
C LEU A 103 -3.92 2.79 4.39
N ALA A 104 -3.83 1.46 4.42
CA ALA A 104 -4.97 0.54 4.44
C ALA A 104 -6.11 0.91 5.41
N PRO A 105 -5.87 1.32 6.68
CA PRO A 105 -6.94 1.66 7.62
C PRO A 105 -7.74 2.92 7.26
N PHE A 106 -7.24 3.71 6.31
CA PHE A 106 -7.82 4.97 5.84
C PHE A 106 -8.45 4.85 4.45
N LEU A 107 -8.34 3.70 3.80
CA LEU A 107 -8.87 3.50 2.44
C LEU A 107 -10.35 3.11 2.44
N PRO A 108 -11.12 3.59 1.45
CA PRO A 108 -12.46 3.10 1.21
C PRO A 108 -12.41 1.62 0.87
N TYR A 109 -13.52 0.93 1.14
CA TYR A 109 -13.62 -0.53 0.99
C TYR A 109 -13.13 -1.02 -0.37
N ASP A 110 -13.55 -0.39 -1.47
CA ASP A 110 -13.18 -0.80 -2.83
C ASP A 110 -11.66 -0.80 -3.06
N LEU A 111 -10.94 0.17 -2.50
CA LEU A 111 -9.48 0.25 -2.62
C LEU A 111 -8.78 -0.69 -1.63
N LEU A 112 -9.34 -0.87 -0.44
CA LEU A 112 -8.85 -1.78 0.59
C LEU A 112 -8.94 -3.25 0.14
N ASP A 113 -10.02 -3.60 -0.54
CA ASP A 113 -10.31 -4.94 -1.05
C ASP A 113 -9.40 -5.32 -2.25
N ALA A 114 -8.86 -4.32 -2.95
CA ALA A 114 -7.88 -4.52 -4.01
C ALA A 114 -6.42 -4.67 -3.51
N LEU A 115 -6.12 -4.29 -2.26
CA LEU A 115 -4.76 -4.30 -1.73
C LEU A 115 -4.09 -5.69 -1.70
N PRO A 116 -4.77 -6.78 -1.27
CA PRO A 116 -4.14 -8.11 -1.25
C PRO A 116 -3.66 -8.56 -2.63
N TYR A 117 -4.47 -8.33 -3.66
CA TYR A 117 -4.11 -8.64 -5.03
C TYR A 117 -2.96 -7.75 -5.51
N THR A 118 -3.01 -6.45 -5.20
CA THR A 118 -1.93 -5.51 -5.51
C THR A 118 -0.60 -5.99 -4.91
N PHE A 119 -0.57 -6.34 -3.63
CA PHE A 119 0.63 -6.85 -2.97
C PHE A 119 1.14 -8.13 -3.63
N ALA A 120 0.26 -9.08 -3.94
CA ALA A 120 0.64 -10.31 -4.63
C ALA A 120 1.31 -10.00 -5.99
N SER A 121 0.72 -9.10 -6.79
CA SER A 121 1.27 -8.70 -8.09
C SER A 121 2.66 -8.04 -7.99
N THR A 122 3.01 -7.45 -6.84
CA THR A 122 4.35 -6.89 -6.64
C THR A 122 5.44 -7.96 -6.58
N LEU A 123 5.13 -9.23 -6.27
CA LEU A 123 6.12 -10.32 -6.28
C LEU A 123 6.77 -10.47 -7.66
N SER A 124 5.99 -10.30 -8.74
CA SER A 124 6.49 -10.40 -10.11
C SER A 124 7.27 -9.16 -10.59
N THR A 125 7.24 -8.05 -9.84
CA THR A 125 7.86 -6.77 -10.27
C THR A 125 8.97 -6.28 -9.34
N PHE A 126 8.91 -6.62 -8.06
CA PHE A 126 9.86 -6.16 -7.04
C PHE A 126 11.04 -7.14 -6.89
N PRO A 127 12.21 -6.65 -6.45
CA PRO A 127 13.36 -7.51 -6.20
C PRO A 127 13.08 -8.56 -5.11
N GLN A 128 13.67 -9.74 -5.27
CA GLN A 128 13.48 -10.91 -4.40
C GLN A 128 13.78 -10.62 -2.92
N ASP A 129 14.70 -9.69 -2.62
CA ASP A 129 15.04 -9.27 -1.25
C ASP A 129 13.81 -8.81 -0.45
N VAL A 130 12.74 -8.37 -1.11
CA VAL A 130 11.53 -7.81 -0.50
C VAL A 130 10.38 -8.83 -0.44
N HIS A 131 10.50 -9.98 -1.11
CA HIS A 131 9.40 -10.95 -1.24
C HIS A 131 8.91 -11.49 0.09
N LYS A 132 9.81 -11.72 1.05
CA LYS A 132 9.45 -12.13 2.40
C LYS A 132 8.53 -11.11 3.09
N GLU A 133 8.86 -9.82 2.97
CA GLU A 133 8.08 -8.73 3.56
C GLU A 133 6.70 -8.60 2.91
N ILE A 134 6.61 -8.81 1.60
CA ILE A 134 5.34 -8.86 0.87
C ILE A 134 4.44 -9.96 1.43
N LEU A 135 4.96 -11.18 1.56
CA LEU A 135 4.21 -12.33 2.08
C LEU A 135 3.79 -12.15 3.54
N ASP A 136 4.71 -11.68 4.39
CA ASP A 136 4.41 -11.41 5.80
C ASP A 136 3.29 -10.37 5.93
N THR A 137 3.34 -9.28 5.15
CA THR A 137 2.32 -8.22 5.16
C THR A 137 0.97 -8.69 4.62
N LEU A 138 0.98 -9.48 3.55
CA LEU A 138 -0.23 -10.04 2.94
C LEU A 138 -0.95 -10.97 3.92
N CYS A 139 -0.21 -11.88 4.56
CA CYS A 139 -0.72 -12.86 5.50
C CYS A 139 -1.17 -12.27 6.85
N GLN A 140 -0.38 -11.37 7.43
CA GLN A 140 -0.61 -10.90 8.81
C GLN A 140 -1.46 -9.63 8.88
N THR A 141 -1.43 -8.80 7.85
CA THR A 141 -2.07 -7.47 7.89
C THR A 141 -3.27 -7.41 6.94
N LEU A 142 -3.07 -7.67 5.66
CA LEU A 142 -4.11 -7.41 4.65
C LEU A 142 -5.24 -8.44 4.67
N LEU A 143 -4.94 -9.72 4.88
CA LEU A 143 -5.96 -10.76 5.05
C LEU A 143 -6.78 -10.54 6.32
N SER A 144 -6.12 -10.26 7.45
CA SER A 144 -6.80 -10.01 8.72
C SER A 144 -7.69 -8.75 8.68
N ILE A 145 -7.24 -7.69 8.02
CA ILE A 145 -8.04 -6.48 7.83
C ILE A 145 -9.22 -6.77 6.91
N ASN A 146 -9.03 -7.33 5.72
CA ASN A 146 -10.14 -7.58 4.80
C ASN A 146 -11.19 -8.52 5.41
N MET A 147 -10.79 -9.59 6.08
CA MET A 147 -11.73 -10.47 6.78
C MET A 147 -12.50 -9.78 7.91
N ALA A 148 -11.91 -8.77 8.58
CA ALA A 148 -12.57 -8.02 9.64
C ALA A 148 -13.55 -6.95 9.13
N TYR A 149 -13.42 -6.49 7.89
CA TYR A 149 -14.26 -5.44 7.28
C TYR A 149 -15.23 -5.95 6.22
N THR A 150 -15.14 -7.23 5.85
CA THR A 150 -16.03 -7.83 4.85
C THR A 150 -17.39 -8.16 5.48
N GLU A 151 -18.38 -7.28 5.31
CA GLU A 151 -19.78 -7.57 5.68
C GLU A 151 -20.44 -8.57 4.71
N TYR A 152 -19.96 -8.64 3.46
CA TYR A 152 -20.50 -9.51 2.40
C TYR A 152 -19.38 -10.22 1.61
N PRO A 153 -18.96 -11.43 2.02
CA PRO A 153 -17.79 -12.11 1.46
C PRO A 153 -17.94 -12.56 0.00
N GLU A 154 -19.17 -12.72 -0.49
CA GLU A 154 -19.49 -13.10 -1.86
C GLU A 154 -19.22 -12.02 -2.92
N HIS A 155 -19.05 -10.77 -2.50
CA HIS A 155 -18.74 -9.64 -3.39
C HIS A 155 -17.34 -9.07 -3.17
N SER A 156 -16.56 -9.66 -2.26
CA SER A 156 -15.18 -9.23 -2.01
C SER A 156 -14.26 -9.68 -3.15
N MET A 157 -13.59 -8.69 -3.74
CA MET A 157 -12.48 -8.86 -4.67
C MET A 157 -11.35 -9.65 -4.01
N THR A 158 -11.10 -9.48 -2.71
CA THR A 158 -10.14 -10.31 -1.96
C THR A 158 -10.50 -11.78 -2.09
N THR A 159 -11.74 -12.17 -1.76
CA THR A 159 -12.20 -13.57 -1.84
C THR A 159 -12.09 -14.13 -3.26
N THR A 160 -12.51 -13.33 -4.25
CA THR A 160 -12.48 -13.73 -5.67
C THR A 160 -11.04 -13.86 -6.20
N SER A 161 -10.11 -13.08 -5.64
CA SER A 161 -8.70 -13.06 -6.06
C SER A 161 -7.82 -14.06 -5.33
N ILE A 162 -8.33 -14.81 -4.34
CA ILE A 162 -7.53 -15.78 -3.55
C ILE A 162 -6.78 -16.76 -4.46
N ALA A 163 -7.47 -17.33 -5.46
CA ALA A 163 -6.84 -18.29 -6.37
C ALA A 163 -5.69 -17.66 -7.16
N SER A 164 -5.87 -16.43 -7.65
CA SER A 164 -4.83 -15.68 -8.37
C SER A 164 -3.67 -15.30 -7.45
N ILE A 165 -3.96 -14.88 -6.21
CA ILE A 165 -2.94 -14.58 -5.20
C ILE A 165 -2.10 -15.82 -4.91
N ILE A 166 -2.73 -16.97 -4.67
CA ILE A 166 -2.04 -18.24 -4.44
C ILE A 166 -1.18 -18.61 -5.65
N PHE A 167 -1.72 -18.48 -6.87
CA PHE A 167 -0.98 -18.78 -8.09
C PHE A 167 0.28 -17.91 -8.22
N ILE A 168 0.16 -16.59 -8.08
CA ILE A 168 1.29 -15.66 -8.16
C ILE A 168 2.32 -15.98 -7.07
N VAL A 169 1.87 -16.26 -5.85
CA VAL A 169 2.77 -16.61 -4.73
C VAL A 169 3.54 -17.90 -5.05
N LEU A 170 2.86 -18.95 -5.53
CA LEU A 170 3.51 -20.22 -5.86
C LEU A 170 4.49 -20.08 -7.04
N GLU A 171 4.10 -19.35 -8.09
CA GLU A 171 4.97 -19.09 -9.25
C GLU A 171 6.26 -18.37 -8.85
N ASN A 172 6.18 -17.45 -7.89
CA ASN A 172 7.36 -16.71 -7.41
C ASN A 172 8.17 -17.45 -6.34
N ILE A 173 7.65 -18.53 -5.74
CA ILE A 173 8.40 -19.40 -4.81
C ILE A 173 9.28 -20.41 -5.58
N GLU A 174 8.93 -20.78 -6.82
CA GLU A 174 9.64 -21.78 -7.62
C GLU A 174 10.89 -21.24 -8.36
N ASN A 175 11.21 -19.95 -8.25
CA ASN A 175 12.47 -19.38 -8.75
C ASN A 175 13.45 -19.10 -7.59
N PRO A 176 14.25 -20.10 -7.16
CA PRO A 176 15.37 -19.88 -6.23
C PRO A 176 16.52 -19.07 -6.84
#